data_AF-A0A3Q0JFG3-F1
#
_entry.id   AF-A0A3Q0JFG3-F1
#
_cell.length_a   1.000
_cell.length_b   1.000
_cell.length_c   1.000
_cell.angle_alpha   90.00
_cell.angle_beta   90.00
_cell.angle_gamma   90.00
#
_symmetry.space_group_name_H-M   'P 1'
#
loop_
_entity.id
_entity.type
_entity.pdbx_description
1 polymer ?
#
loop_
_entity_poly.entity_id
_entity_poly.type
_entity_poly.pdbx_seq_one_letter_code
_entity_poly.pdbx_strand_id
1 'polypeptide(L)'
;YDINGRALLVPIRGMGLFRANLITGLFLESDYDINGRALLVPIRGMGLFRANLTNVNAHVKMNGKVIKKKGQEYFESKDTMIKLTIGETQAHFGNLFNGDSVLSEATNKFINENANDIVEEVKPAIEMVASMLLDDIANKIFKNIPVSKVFPEK
;
A
#
# COMPACT_ATOMS: atom_id res chain seq x y z
N TYR A 1 1.36 -13.23 -16.93
CA TYR A 1 1.19 -11.88 -16.36
C TYR A 1 2.51 -11.48 -15.76
N ASP A 2 3.29 -10.74 -16.54
CA ASP A 2 4.69 -10.44 -16.29
C ASP A 2 4.77 -9.24 -15.34
N ILE A 3 5.00 -9.51 -14.04
CA ILE A 3 5.27 -8.48 -13.04
C ILE A 3 6.69 -7.97 -13.26
N ASN A 4 6.86 -7.06 -14.23
CA ASN A 4 8.13 -6.38 -14.54
C ASN A 4 8.59 -5.40 -13.43
N GLY A 5 8.28 -5.70 -12.18
CA GLY A 5 8.81 -5.00 -11.04
C GLY A 5 10.23 -5.45 -10.75
N ARG A 6 11.21 -4.60 -11.05
CA ARG A 6 12.58 -4.81 -10.56
C ARG A 6 12.59 -4.55 -9.06
N ALA A 7 12.66 -5.62 -8.28
CA ALA A 7 13.03 -5.57 -6.87
C ALA A 7 14.55 -5.46 -6.77
N LEU A 8 15.06 -4.32 -6.31
CA LEU A 8 16.49 -4.15 -6.03
C LEU A 8 16.70 -4.24 -4.52
N LEU A 9 17.43 -5.27 -4.11
CA LEU A 9 17.91 -5.42 -2.74
C LEU A 9 19.35 -4.92 -2.66
N VAL A 10 19.58 -3.91 -1.83
CA VAL A 10 20.94 -3.47 -1.49
C VAL A 10 21.18 -3.81 -0.01
N PRO A 11 21.93 -4.89 0.28
CA PRO A 11 22.28 -5.23 1.65
C PRO A 11 23.40 -4.29 2.14
N ILE A 12 23.08 -3.41 3.08
CA ILE A 12 24.07 -2.69 3.89
C ILE A 12 24.04 -3.37 5.25
N ARG A 13 25.18 -3.83 5.80
CA ARG A 13 25.26 -4.59 7.08
C ARG A 13 24.14 -4.24 8.08
N GLY A 14 23.15 -5.13 8.25
CA GLY A 14 22.02 -4.98 9.19
C GLY A 14 20.79 -4.20 8.69
N MET A 15 20.79 -3.69 7.45
CA MET A 15 19.70 -2.92 6.85
C MET A 15 19.45 -3.41 5.43
N GLY A 16 18.23 -3.91 5.18
CA GLY A 16 17.77 -4.30 3.85
C GLY A 16 16.96 -3.16 3.23
N LEU A 17 17.51 -2.48 2.23
CA LEU A 17 16.71 -1.58 1.40
C LEU A 17 16.08 -2.39 0.27
N PHE A 18 14.74 -2.49 0.28
CA PHE A 18 13.97 -3.23 -0.71
C PHE A 18 13.16 -2.26 -1.57
N ARG A 19 13.68 -1.88 -2.73
CA ARG A 19 12.88 -1.08 -3.65
C ARG A 19 12.03 -2.03 -4.50
N ALA A 20 10.71 -1.94 -4.40
CA ALA A 20 9.77 -2.72 -5.22
C ALA A 20 9.00 -1.78 -6.16
N ASN A 21 9.39 -1.77 -7.43
CA ASN A 21 8.63 -1.01 -8.43
C ASN A 21 7.43 -1.86 -8.88
N LEU A 22 6.21 -1.53 -8.50
CA LEU A 22 5.01 -2.21 -9.02
C LEU A 22 4.53 -1.46 -10.27
N ILE A 23 5.05 -1.79 -11.45
CA ILE A 23 4.64 -1.12 -12.71
C ILE A 23 3.30 -1.68 -13.20
N THR A 24 2.31 -1.78 -12.31
CA THR A 24 0.97 -2.29 -12.62
C THR A 24 -0.09 -1.47 -11.89
N GLY A 25 -1.32 -1.51 -12.41
CA GLY A 25 -2.46 -0.86 -11.78
C GLY A 25 -2.92 -1.62 -10.54
N LEU A 26 -3.34 -0.90 -9.51
CA LEU A 26 -4.01 -1.43 -8.33
C LEU A 26 -5.50 -1.17 -8.45
N PHE A 27 -6.29 -2.24 -8.49
CA PHE A 27 -7.74 -2.16 -8.40
C PHE A 27 -8.19 -2.45 -6.98
N LEU A 28 -9.00 -1.55 -6.43
CA LEU A 28 -9.62 -1.67 -5.12
C LEU A 28 -11.12 -1.81 -5.31
N GLU A 29 -11.71 -2.76 -4.59
CA GLU A 29 -13.15 -2.91 -4.43
C GLU A 29 -13.42 -3.19 -2.96
N SER A 30 -14.32 -2.43 -2.35
CA SER A 30 -14.66 -2.55 -0.93
C SER A 30 -16.07 -2.05 -0.68
N ASP A 31 -16.76 -2.65 0.28
CA ASP A 31 -17.90 -2.00 0.91
C ASP A 31 -17.42 -0.78 1.71
N TYR A 32 -18.20 0.28 1.70
CA TYR A 32 -17.93 1.50 2.44
C TYR A 32 -19.18 1.97 3.20
N ASP A 33 -18.96 2.62 4.32
CA ASP A 33 -19.93 3.42 5.07
C ASP A 33 -19.23 4.71 5.50
N ILE A 34 -19.63 5.83 4.90
CA ILE A 34 -19.02 7.14 5.13
C ILE A 34 -20.08 8.14 5.54
N ASN A 35 -19.73 8.93 6.55
CA ASN A 35 -20.40 10.17 6.91
C ASN A 35 -19.33 11.18 7.34
N GLY A 36 -18.85 11.99 6.39
CA GLY A 36 -17.69 12.85 6.60
C GLY A 36 -17.53 13.91 5.51
N ARG A 37 -16.29 14.27 5.21
CA ARG A 37 -15.93 15.24 4.17
C ARG A 37 -14.71 14.75 3.40
N ALA A 38 -14.68 14.96 2.08
CA ALA A 38 -13.43 14.99 1.31
C ALA A 38 -13.07 16.45 1.08
N LEU A 39 -11.91 16.87 1.59
CA LEU A 39 -11.53 18.28 1.64
C LEU A 39 -12.64 19.12 2.31
N LEU A 40 -13.37 19.92 1.53
CA LEU A 40 -14.49 20.75 2.00
C LEU A 40 -15.87 20.18 1.68
N VAL A 41 -15.96 19.14 0.85
CA VAL A 41 -17.24 18.62 0.34
C VAL A 41 -17.77 17.54 1.28
N PRO A 42 -19.00 17.68 1.80
CA PRO A 42 -19.61 16.63 2.60
C PRO A 42 -19.87 15.39 1.74
N ILE A 43 -19.49 14.23 2.26
CA ILE A 43 -19.74 12.93 1.62
C ILE A 43 -20.48 12.06 2.62
N ARG A 44 -21.60 11.51 2.18
CA ARG A 44 -22.36 10.54 2.95
C ARG A 44 -22.88 9.44 2.02
N GLY A 45 -22.73 8.20 2.43
CA GLY A 45 -23.25 7.05 1.69
C GLY A 45 -22.79 5.74 2.29
N MET A 46 -23.46 4.67 1.87
CA MET A 46 -23.08 3.30 2.18
C MET A 46 -23.30 2.46 0.95
N GLY A 47 -22.29 1.71 0.51
CA GLY A 47 -22.39 0.91 -0.70
C GLY A 47 -21.04 0.41 -1.16
N LEU A 48 -20.91 0.17 -2.47
CA LEU A 48 -19.67 -0.31 -3.05
C LEU A 48 -18.78 0.86 -3.48
N PHE A 49 -17.54 0.83 -3.02
CA PHE A 49 -16.45 1.70 -3.45
C PHE A 49 -15.54 0.92 -4.41
N ARG A 50 -15.16 1.57 -5.51
CA ARG A 50 -14.15 1.07 -6.44
C ARG A 50 -13.12 2.14 -6.72
N ALA A 51 -11.86 1.75 -6.80
CA ALA A 51 -10.81 2.62 -7.31
C ALA A 51 -9.83 1.88 -8.20
N ASN A 52 -9.34 2.58 -9.22
CA ASN A 52 -8.24 2.15 -10.07
C ASN A 52 -7.10 3.15 -9.91
N LEU A 53 -5.96 2.67 -9.41
CA LEU A 53 -4.75 3.45 -9.21
C LEU A 53 -3.70 2.96 -10.22
N THR A 54 -3.14 3.86 -11.01
CA THR A 54 -2.13 3.51 -12.02
C THR A 54 -0.74 4.01 -11.61
N ASN A 55 0.30 3.38 -12.16
CA ASN A 55 1.70 3.74 -11.92
C ASN A 55 2.08 3.76 -10.43
N VAL A 56 1.59 2.79 -9.65
CA VAL A 56 1.82 2.74 -8.20
C VAL A 56 3.21 2.20 -7.89
N ASN A 57 4.10 3.01 -7.33
CA ASN A 57 5.42 2.57 -6.86
C ASN A 57 5.46 2.44 -5.33
N ALA A 58 6.12 1.40 -4.82
CA ALA A 58 6.32 1.18 -3.39
C ALA A 58 7.81 1.11 -3.04
N HIS A 59 8.29 2.11 -2.33
CA HIS A 59 9.62 2.12 -1.74
C HIS A 59 9.56 1.52 -0.34
N VAL A 60 10.09 0.31 -0.16
CA VAL A 60 10.08 -0.39 1.12
C VAL A 60 11.47 -0.36 1.75
N LYS A 61 11.54 0.08 3.00
CA LYS A 61 12.75 0.01 3.81
C LYS A 61 12.49 -0.90 4.99
N MET A 62 13.26 -1.98 5.09
CA MET A 62 13.15 -2.93 6.18
C MET A 62 14.44 -2.95 7.00
N ASN A 63 14.31 -2.55 8.26
CA ASN A 63 15.39 -2.58 9.23
C ASN A 63 15.25 -3.84 10.08
N GLY A 64 16.36 -4.52 10.36
CA GLY A 64 16.31 -5.74 11.13
C GLY A 64 17.67 -6.15 11.67
N LYS A 65 17.78 -7.39 12.13
CA LYS A 65 19.05 -7.99 12.51
C LYS A 65 19.07 -9.45 12.11
N VAL A 66 20.27 -9.95 11.86
CA VAL A 66 20.48 -11.39 11.70
C VAL A 66 20.66 -12.00 13.09
N ILE A 67 19.90 -13.04 13.37
CA ILE A 67 19.98 -13.81 14.62
C ILE A 67 20.41 -15.25 14.31
N LYS A 68 21.27 -15.82 15.14
CA LYS A 68 21.67 -17.22 15.05
C LYS A 68 20.77 -18.11 15.90
N LYS A 69 20.17 -19.13 15.31
CA LYS A 69 19.38 -20.17 15.98
C LYS A 69 19.80 -21.53 15.44
N LYS A 70 20.21 -22.45 16.32
CA LYS A 70 20.61 -23.83 15.95
C LYS A 70 21.65 -23.89 14.81
N GLY A 71 22.63 -22.99 14.83
CA GLY A 71 23.68 -22.91 13.81
C GLY A 71 23.27 -22.28 12.47
N GLN A 72 22.02 -21.83 12.33
CA GLN A 72 21.51 -21.15 11.14
C GLN A 72 21.21 -19.68 11.43
N GLU A 73 21.36 -18.84 10.40
CA GLU A 73 21.08 -17.41 10.47
C GLU A 73 19.67 -17.12 9.97
N TYR A 74 18.93 -16.31 10.72
CA TYR A 74 17.56 -15.88 10.42
C TYR A 74 17.49 -14.36 10.46
N PHE A 75 16.65 -13.76 9.62
CA PHE A 75 16.41 -12.32 9.66
C PHE A 75 15.22 -12.03 10.58
N GLU A 76 15.42 -11.15 11.55
CA GLU A 76 14.37 -10.61 12.39
C GLU A 76 14.12 -9.16 11.99
N SER A 77 12.92 -8.88 11.45
CA SER A 77 12.49 -7.51 11.15
C SER A 77 12.24 -6.78 12.46
N LYS A 78 12.67 -5.51 12.52
CA LYS A 78 12.42 -4.61 13.64
C LYS A 78 11.46 -3.49 13.29
N ASP A 79 11.58 -2.99 12.06
CA ASP A 79 10.86 -1.82 11.59
C ASP A 79 10.77 -1.88 10.07
N THR A 80 9.57 -1.67 9.54
CA THR A 80 9.30 -1.64 8.11
C THR A 80 8.61 -0.34 7.76
N MET A 81 9.20 0.43 6.85
CA MET A 81 8.65 1.67 6.33
C MET A 81 8.30 1.49 4.85
N ILE A 82 7.10 1.91 4.47
CA ILE A 82 6.65 1.98 3.09
C ILE A 82 6.45 3.43 2.71
N LYS A 83 6.90 3.79 1.51
CA LYS A 83 6.56 5.04 0.83
C LYS A 83 5.94 4.75 -0.53
N LEU A 84 4.76 5.30 -0.75
CA LEU A 84 3.99 5.11 -1.97
C LEU A 84 4.12 6.33 -2.89
N THR A 85 4.28 6.05 -4.18
CA THR A 85 4.04 7.02 -5.25
C THR A 85 2.87 6.49 -6.06
N ILE A 86 1.83 7.29 -6.23
CA ILE A 86 0.65 6.92 -7.02
C ILE A 86 0.60 7.90 -8.20
N GLY A 87 0.40 7.38 -9.41
CA GLY A 87 0.35 8.20 -10.62
C GLY A 87 -1.03 8.82 -10.81
N GLU A 88 -1.98 8.04 -11.32
CA GLU A 88 -3.35 8.49 -11.50
C GLU A 88 -4.29 7.65 -10.63
N THR A 89 -5.38 8.26 -10.18
CA THR A 89 -6.43 7.60 -9.41
C THR A 89 -7.79 7.92 -10.01
N GLN A 90 -8.59 6.90 -10.23
CA GLN A 90 -10.00 7.01 -10.59
C GLN A 90 -10.82 6.28 -9.53
N ALA A 91 -11.79 6.95 -8.94
CA ALA A 91 -12.60 6.44 -7.85
C ALA A 91 -14.09 6.53 -8.16
N HIS A 92 -14.87 5.59 -7.65
CA HIS A 92 -16.31 5.60 -7.74
C HIS A 92 -16.94 5.11 -6.43
N PHE A 93 -17.83 5.94 -5.88
CA PHE A 93 -18.66 5.61 -4.72
C PHE A 93 -20.10 5.42 -5.18
N GLY A 94 -20.61 4.20 -5.05
CA GLY A 94 -22.02 3.89 -5.32
C GLY A 94 -22.91 4.29 -4.14
N ASN A 95 -24.19 4.58 -4.40
CA ASN A 95 -25.19 4.87 -3.36
C ASN A 95 -24.82 6.03 -2.41
N LEU A 96 -24.16 7.06 -2.94
CA LEU A 96 -24.00 8.33 -2.23
C LEU A 96 -25.38 8.99 -2.03
N PHE A 97 -25.56 9.67 -0.91
CA PHE A 97 -26.78 10.41 -0.57
C PHE A 97 -28.08 9.59 -0.74
N ASN A 98 -28.03 8.30 -0.38
CA ASN A 98 -29.14 7.36 -0.54
C ASN A 98 -29.64 7.22 -1.98
N GLY A 99 -28.75 7.35 -2.97
CA GLY A 99 -29.05 7.13 -4.37
C GLY A 99 -29.52 8.37 -5.15
N ASP A 100 -29.39 9.57 -4.58
CA ASP A 100 -29.61 10.81 -5.33
C ASP A 100 -28.59 10.91 -6.47
N SER A 101 -29.05 10.81 -7.71
CA SER A 101 -28.18 10.72 -8.89
C SER A 101 -27.40 12.01 -9.14
N VAL A 102 -28.01 13.17 -8.90
CA VAL A 102 -27.40 14.48 -9.15
C VAL A 102 -26.27 14.72 -8.16
N LEU A 103 -26.52 14.51 -6.87
CA LEU A 103 -25.49 14.65 -5.84
C LEU A 103 -24.41 13.58 -5.98
N SER A 104 -24.79 12.34 -6.31
CA SER A 104 -23.84 11.25 -6.53
C SER A 104 -22.87 11.55 -7.68
N GLU A 105 -23.38 12.01 -8.81
CA GLU A 105 -22.56 12.35 -9.98
C GLU A 105 -21.64 13.55 -9.68
N ALA A 106 -22.19 14.62 -9.09
CA ALA A 106 -21.42 15.81 -8.73
C ALA A 106 -20.30 15.48 -7.73
N THR A 107 -20.58 14.67 -6.71
CA THR A 107 -19.58 14.27 -5.72
C THR A 107 -18.52 13.34 -6.29
N ASN A 108 -18.90 12.34 -7.10
CA ASN A 108 -17.90 11.49 -7.77
C ASN A 108 -17.01 12.31 -8.71
N LYS A 109 -17.59 13.27 -9.44
CA LYS A 109 -16.81 14.19 -10.29
C LYS A 109 -15.82 15.01 -9.47
N PHE A 110 -16.28 15.63 -8.38
CA PHE A 110 -15.41 16.37 -7.46
C PHE A 110 -14.26 15.51 -6.93
N ILE A 111 -14.54 14.27 -6.48
CA ILE A 111 -13.51 13.37 -5.96
C ILE A 111 -12.45 13.07 -7.03
N ASN A 112 -12.86 12.79 -8.27
CA ASN A 112 -11.93 12.48 -9.35
C ASN A 112 -11.12 13.71 -9.82
N GLU A 113 -11.74 14.89 -9.85
CA GLU A 113 -11.05 16.15 -10.17
C GLU A 113 -9.99 16.52 -9.12
N ASN A 114 -10.18 16.08 -7.87
CA ASN A 114 -9.29 16.35 -6.75
C ASN A 114 -8.57 15.09 -6.24
N ALA A 115 -8.50 14.03 -7.05
CA ALA A 115 -8.07 12.71 -6.59
C ALA A 115 -6.63 12.72 -6.05
N ASN A 116 -5.73 13.50 -6.67
CA ASN A 116 -4.34 13.60 -6.22
C ASN A 116 -4.23 14.21 -4.83
N ASP A 117 -4.93 15.33 -4.56
CA ASP A 117 -4.88 15.98 -3.25
C ASP A 117 -5.49 15.09 -2.16
N ILE A 118 -6.62 14.45 -2.47
CA ILE A 118 -7.28 13.51 -1.55
C ILE A 118 -6.35 12.32 -1.27
N VAL A 119 -5.70 11.75 -2.29
CA VAL A 119 -4.75 10.65 -2.13
C VAL A 119 -3.57 11.10 -1.26
N GLU A 120 -2.99 12.27 -1.50
CA GLU A 120 -1.88 12.78 -0.68
C GLU A 120 -2.28 13.00 0.79
N GLU A 121 -3.52 13.41 1.06
CA GLU A 121 -4.04 13.56 2.42
C GLU A 121 -4.17 12.21 3.16
N VAL A 122 -4.69 11.17 2.49
CA VAL A 122 -4.92 9.87 3.12
C VAL A 122 -3.70 8.93 3.06
N LYS A 123 -2.77 9.17 2.14
CA LYS A 123 -1.60 8.32 1.88
C LYS A 123 -0.78 8.00 3.13
N PRO A 124 -0.48 8.94 4.06
CA PRO A 124 0.29 8.63 5.26
C PRO A 124 -0.35 7.54 6.14
N ALA A 125 -1.68 7.54 6.26
CA ALA A 125 -2.40 6.51 7.02
C ALA A 125 -2.34 5.15 6.31
N ILE A 126 -2.48 5.14 4.99
CA ILE A 126 -2.36 3.92 4.16
C ILE A 126 -0.95 3.34 4.27
N GLU A 127 0.08 4.19 4.15
CA GLU A 127 1.48 3.79 4.29
C GLU A 127 1.76 3.15 5.66
N MET A 128 1.22 3.74 6.74
CA MET A 128 1.36 3.20 8.09
C MET A 128 0.73 1.80 8.22
N VAL A 129 -0.51 1.62 7.77
CA VAL A 129 -1.19 0.33 7.82
C VAL A 129 -0.46 -0.71 6.98
N ALA A 130 -0.06 -0.35 5.75
CA ALA A 130 0.69 -1.24 4.88
C ALA A 130 2.05 -1.63 5.49
N SER A 131 2.73 -0.69 6.14
CA SER A 131 3.97 -0.92 6.90
C SER A 131 3.79 -1.97 7.99
N MET A 132 2.74 -1.83 8.81
CA MET A 132 2.44 -2.78 9.90
C MET A 132 2.15 -4.19 9.34
N LEU A 133 1.34 -4.27 8.28
CA LEU A 133 1.02 -5.54 7.63
C LEU A 133 2.26 -6.21 7.03
N LEU A 134 3.11 -5.46 6.33
CA LEU A 134 4.36 -6.01 5.80
C LEU A 134 5.33 -6.43 6.89
N ASP A 135 5.43 -5.70 8.01
CA ASP A 135 6.29 -6.10 9.12
C ASP A 135 5.84 -7.42 9.75
N ASP A 136 4.52 -7.58 9.95
CA ASP A 136 3.93 -8.83 10.45
C ASP A 136 4.18 -10.00 9.50
N ILE A 137 4.00 -9.80 8.20
CA ILE A 137 4.26 -10.83 7.18
C ILE A 137 5.75 -11.17 7.16
N ALA A 138 6.64 -10.17 7.14
CA ALA A 138 8.08 -10.36 7.13
C ALA A 138 8.54 -11.14 8.36
N ASN A 139 8.03 -10.80 9.54
CA ASN A 139 8.33 -11.51 10.77
C ASN A 139 7.81 -12.96 10.76
N LYS A 140 6.65 -13.25 10.18
CA LYS A 140 6.14 -14.63 10.04
C LYS A 140 6.99 -15.47 9.08
N ILE A 141 7.46 -14.88 7.99
CA ILE A 141 8.26 -15.58 6.97
C ILE A 141 9.71 -15.74 7.43
N PHE A 142 10.41 -14.64 7.71
CA PHE A 142 11.86 -14.64 7.92
C PHE A 142 12.32 -15.19 9.28
N LYS A 143 11.42 -15.26 10.28
CA LYS A 143 11.74 -15.98 11.53
C LYS A 143 11.84 -17.49 11.35
N ASN A 144 11.23 -18.02 10.30
CA ASN A 144 11.14 -19.47 10.05
C ASN A 144 11.98 -19.94 8.86
N ILE A 145 12.45 -19.03 8.01
CA ILE A 145 13.27 -19.35 6.85
C ILE A 145 14.69 -18.82 7.06
N PRO A 146 15.73 -19.68 6.99
CA PRO A 146 17.12 -19.23 7.07
C PRO A 146 17.47 -18.25 5.96
N VAL A 147 18.27 -17.23 6.28
CA VAL A 147 18.70 -16.17 5.35
C VAL A 147 19.32 -16.76 4.08
N SER A 148 20.13 -17.82 4.22
CA SER A 148 20.81 -18.50 3.10
C SER A 148 19.86 -19.15 2.09
N LYS A 149 18.60 -19.44 2.46
CA LYS A 149 17.59 -19.96 1.52
C LYS A 149 16.85 -18.87 0.76
N VAL A 150 16.77 -17.67 1.33
CA VAL A 150 16.15 -16.50 0.69
C VAL A 150 17.16 -15.76 -0.18
N PHE A 151 18.41 -15.71 0.27
CA PHE A 151 19.54 -15.09 -0.41
C PHE A 151 20.66 -16.12 -0.54
N PRO A 152 20.55 -17.06 -1.50
CA PRO A 152 21.67 -17.95 -1.80
C PRO A 152 22.86 -17.09 -2.25
N GLU A 153 24.03 -17.33 -1.64
CA GLU A 153 25.28 -16.77 -2.16
C GLU A 153 25.45 -17.26 -3.61
N LYS A 154 25.89 -16.35 -4.49
CA LYS A 154 26.18 -16.69 -5.89
C LYS A 154 27.25 -17.77 -5.99
#